data_AF-A0A1W6MM45-F1
#
_entry.id   AF-A0A1W6MM45-F1
#
_cell.length_a   1.000
_cell.length_b   1.000
_cell.length_c   1.000
_cell.angle_alpha   90.00
_cell.angle_beta   90.00
_cell.angle_gamma   90.00
#
_symmetry.space_group_name_H-M   'P 1'
#
loop_
_entity.id
_entity.type
_entity.pdbx_description
1 polymer ?
#
loop_
_entity_poly.entity_id
_entity_poly.type
_entity_poly.pdbx_seq_one_letter_code
_entity_poly.pdbx_strand_id
1 'polypeptide(L)'
;MTEDIKYINFPLVMLRGFMSDTRSVLKDVLYYAIAKKIDEYYDQEGFEWTINEDECKGFAIAMSYYGLKAKYNSERLNRGRELMQYHEDESLFVGINIDHLISYMNTEKSDFQKVCLLGFLAFKSIIQDKPYCKVTNKYWLSRMDGKAKSIRTEGKYNFQGISDDLQPYCNKYQLGKIKNELRDNWNVLVYSYYTRGFYVAIKSDKMNLDKLVYCAEVNRKTTKEKQAQREVKDARERALLKIQNASINQGK
;
A
#
# COMPACT_ATOMS: atom_id res chain seq x y z
N MET A 1 6.59 20.18 -22.49
CA MET A 1 5.84 20.49 -21.27
C MET A 1 5.50 19.17 -20.63
N THR A 2 6.13 18.82 -19.51
CA THR A 2 5.72 17.66 -18.73
C THR A 2 4.39 18.02 -18.09
N GLU A 3 3.30 17.41 -18.54
CA GLU A 3 2.01 17.53 -17.86
C GLU A 3 2.21 17.11 -16.40
N ASP A 4 1.78 17.96 -15.46
CA ASP A 4 1.80 17.63 -14.04
C ASP A 4 0.90 16.42 -13.80
N ILE A 5 1.52 15.26 -13.62
CA ILE A 5 0.84 13.99 -13.36
C ILE A 5 0.02 14.14 -12.07
N LYS A 6 -1.30 14.15 -12.20
CA LYS A 6 -2.21 14.25 -11.05
C LYS A 6 -2.42 12.88 -10.41
N TYR A 7 -2.43 12.87 -9.08
CA TYR A 7 -2.69 11.68 -8.27
C TYR A 7 -3.94 11.88 -7.42
N ILE A 8 -4.73 10.80 -7.30
CA ILE A 8 -5.80 10.67 -6.33
C ILE A 8 -5.27 9.91 -5.12
N ASN A 9 -5.42 10.47 -3.93
CA ASN A 9 -5.10 9.80 -2.67
C ASN A 9 -6.37 9.37 -1.96
N PHE A 10 -6.43 8.11 -1.54
CA PHE A 10 -7.63 7.52 -0.93
C PHE A 10 -7.27 6.43 0.10
N PRO A 11 -8.16 6.13 1.06
CA PRO A 11 -7.98 5.04 2.01
C PRO A 11 -7.79 3.69 1.31
N LEU A 12 -6.74 2.95 1.65
CA LEU A 12 -6.43 1.65 1.02
C LEU A 12 -7.61 0.66 1.14
N VAL A 13 -8.40 0.78 2.21
CA VAL A 13 -9.56 -0.07 2.48
C VAL A 13 -10.62 -0.02 1.38
N MET A 14 -10.69 1.07 0.60
CA MET A 14 -11.62 1.19 -0.51
C MET A 14 -11.33 0.20 -1.65
N LEU A 15 -10.14 -0.43 -1.68
CA LEU A 15 -9.82 -1.48 -2.66
C LEU A 15 -10.48 -2.85 -2.35
N ARG A 16 -11.20 -2.98 -1.22
CA ARG A 16 -11.91 -4.23 -0.92
C ARG A 16 -12.97 -4.51 -1.99
N GLY A 17 -13.04 -5.76 -2.45
CA GLY A 17 -13.96 -6.17 -3.51
C GLY A 17 -13.54 -5.75 -4.92
N PHE A 18 -12.34 -5.16 -5.11
CA PHE A 18 -11.86 -4.70 -6.42
C PHE A 18 -11.83 -5.79 -7.49
N MET A 19 -11.52 -7.03 -7.11
CA MET A 19 -11.49 -8.16 -8.05
C MET A 19 -12.89 -8.54 -8.54
N SER A 20 -13.90 -8.44 -7.66
CA SER A 20 -15.29 -8.79 -7.94
C SER A 20 -16.02 -7.67 -8.69
N ASP A 21 -15.85 -6.42 -8.27
CA ASP A 21 -16.46 -5.24 -8.90
C ASP A 21 -15.48 -4.07 -9.05
N THR A 22 -14.57 -4.24 -10.00
CA THR A 22 -13.53 -3.25 -10.35
C THR A 22 -14.12 -1.87 -10.65
N ARG A 23 -15.22 -1.81 -11.41
CA ARG A 23 -15.77 -0.53 -11.88
C ARG A 23 -16.40 0.25 -10.74
N SER A 24 -17.19 -0.38 -9.88
CA SER A 24 -17.82 0.30 -8.75
C SER A 24 -16.78 0.77 -7.75
N VAL A 25 -15.76 -0.05 -7.44
CA VAL A 25 -14.67 0.35 -6.55
C VAL A 25 -13.93 1.59 -7.08
N LEU A 26 -13.56 1.62 -8.36
CA LEU A 26 -12.85 2.77 -8.92
C LEU A 26 -13.73 4.03 -9.04
N LYS A 27 -15.03 3.87 -9.27
CA LYS A 27 -16.00 4.98 -9.21
C LYS A 27 -16.04 5.58 -7.80
N ASP A 28 -16.14 4.74 -6.77
CA ASP A 28 -16.16 5.20 -5.38
C ASP A 28 -14.86 5.92 -5.02
N VAL A 29 -13.69 5.40 -5.45
CA VAL A 29 -12.40 6.09 -5.30
C VAL A 29 -12.41 7.47 -5.97
N LEU A 30 -12.94 7.58 -7.18
CA LEU A 30 -13.05 8.86 -7.89
C LEU A 30 -13.99 9.83 -7.17
N TYR A 31 -15.14 9.36 -6.71
CA TYR A 31 -16.13 10.19 -6.02
C TYR A 31 -15.60 10.71 -4.68
N TYR A 32 -14.92 9.84 -3.92
CA TYR A 32 -14.19 10.23 -2.71
C TYR A 32 -13.18 11.34 -3.03
N ALA A 33 -12.39 11.19 -4.09
CA ALA A 33 -11.35 12.15 -4.45
C ALA A 33 -11.91 13.51 -4.88
N ILE A 34 -13.04 13.52 -5.58
CA ILE A 34 -13.75 14.75 -5.97
C ILE A 34 -14.29 15.44 -4.73
N ALA A 35 -15.01 14.72 -3.86
CA ALA A 35 -15.57 15.27 -2.63
C ALA A 35 -14.47 15.83 -1.72
N LYS A 36 -13.36 15.11 -1.55
CA LYS A 36 -12.21 15.56 -0.76
C LYS A 36 -11.56 16.81 -1.34
N LYS A 37 -11.44 16.90 -2.67
CA LYS A 37 -10.86 18.07 -3.33
C LYS A 37 -11.75 19.31 -3.16
N ILE A 38 -13.05 19.11 -3.17
CA ILE A 38 -14.04 20.15 -2.90
C ILE A 38 -13.92 20.63 -1.45
N ASP A 39 -13.83 19.70 -0.50
CA ASP A 39 -13.64 19.97 0.93
C ASP A 39 -12.35 20.78 1.20
N GLU A 40 -11.22 20.36 0.62
CA GLU A 40 -9.94 21.09 0.68
C GLU A 40 -10.05 22.52 0.13
N TYR A 41 -10.89 22.75 -0.88
CA TYR A 41 -11.12 24.08 -1.44
C TYR A 41 -11.96 24.94 -0.50
N TYR A 42 -12.99 24.37 0.12
CA TYR A 42 -13.81 25.07 1.12
C TYR A 42 -12.97 25.50 2.34
N ASP A 43 -12.11 24.62 2.84
CA ASP A 43 -11.20 24.93 3.95
C ASP A 43 -10.25 26.10 3.66
N GLN A 44 -9.81 26.23 2.41
CA GLN A 44 -8.86 27.28 2.00
C GLN A 44 -9.53 28.64 1.82
N GLU A 45 -10.76 28.66 1.32
CA GLU A 45 -11.46 29.87 0.92
C GLU A 45 -12.48 30.37 1.97
N GLY A 46 -12.69 29.62 3.06
CA GLY A 46 -13.50 30.05 4.20
C GLY A 46 -15.01 30.11 3.94
N PHE A 47 -15.51 29.33 2.98
CA PHE A 47 -16.94 29.26 2.64
C PHE A 47 -17.67 28.19 3.47
N GLU A 48 -18.88 28.51 3.94
CA GLU A 48 -19.79 27.52 4.54
C GLU A 48 -20.52 26.71 3.46
N TRP A 49 -20.77 25.43 3.74
CA TRP A 49 -21.42 24.46 2.85
C TRP A 49 -22.93 24.76 2.65
N THR A 50 -23.26 25.91 2.04
CA THR A 50 -24.65 26.34 1.82
C THR A 50 -25.02 26.29 0.32
N ILE A 51 -25.68 25.18 -0.02
CA ILE A 51 -26.54 24.81 -1.16
C ILE A 51 -26.32 25.43 -2.57
N ASN A 52 -26.13 24.49 -3.51
CA ASN A 52 -26.21 24.51 -4.98
C ASN A 52 -25.15 25.30 -5.76
N GLU A 53 -25.07 26.63 -5.64
CA GLU A 53 -24.14 27.39 -6.48
C GLU A 53 -22.68 27.09 -6.12
N ASP A 54 -22.38 26.98 -4.83
CA ASP A 54 -21.02 26.72 -4.36
C ASP A 54 -20.61 25.26 -4.59
N GLU A 55 -21.54 24.31 -4.52
CA GLU A 55 -21.23 22.91 -4.87
C GLU A 55 -20.91 22.74 -6.36
N CYS A 56 -21.64 23.45 -7.23
CA CYS A 56 -21.37 23.45 -8.66
C CYS A 56 -19.99 24.05 -8.97
N LYS A 57 -19.63 25.15 -8.28
CA LYS A 57 -18.28 25.77 -8.38
C LYS A 57 -17.20 24.81 -7.89
N GLY A 58 -17.35 24.26 -6.68
CA GLY A 58 -16.41 23.29 -6.13
C GLY A 58 -16.22 22.08 -7.04
N PHE A 59 -17.32 21.53 -7.56
CA PHE A 59 -17.27 20.42 -8.52
C PHE A 59 -16.51 20.81 -9.79
N ALA A 60 -16.80 21.98 -10.39
CA ALA A 60 -16.09 22.46 -11.57
C ALA A 60 -14.57 22.62 -11.31
N ILE A 61 -14.20 23.12 -10.13
CA ILE A 61 -12.80 23.27 -9.71
C ILE A 61 -12.12 21.91 -9.55
N ALA A 62 -12.75 20.95 -8.85
CA ALA A 62 -12.20 19.61 -8.68
C ALA A 62 -12.03 18.90 -10.03
N MET A 63 -13.01 19.02 -10.92
CA MET A 63 -12.94 18.45 -12.26
C MET A 63 -11.81 19.07 -13.09
N SER A 64 -11.67 20.40 -13.04
CA SER A 64 -10.56 21.13 -13.68
C SER A 64 -9.20 20.68 -13.13
N TYR A 65 -9.07 20.56 -11.81
CA TYR A 65 -7.85 20.12 -11.13
C TYR A 65 -7.40 18.72 -11.60
N TYR A 66 -8.35 17.78 -11.73
CA TYR A 66 -8.08 16.42 -12.20
C TYR A 66 -8.09 16.28 -13.73
N GLY A 67 -8.34 17.36 -14.50
CA GLY A 67 -8.41 17.32 -15.96
C GLY A 67 -9.62 16.54 -16.50
N LEU A 68 -10.68 16.38 -15.71
CA LEU A 68 -11.87 15.62 -16.06
C LEU A 68 -12.96 16.50 -16.66
N LYS A 69 -13.78 15.93 -17.55
CA LYS A 69 -14.95 16.59 -18.13
C LYS A 69 -16.22 15.84 -17.76
N ALA A 70 -17.01 16.40 -16.84
CA ALA A 70 -18.35 15.91 -16.54
C ALA A 70 -19.24 17.07 -16.05
N LYS A 71 -20.55 16.92 -16.24
CA LYS A 71 -21.53 17.82 -15.64
C LYS A 71 -21.64 17.55 -14.14
N TYR A 72 -22.03 18.58 -13.39
CA TYR A 72 -22.40 18.44 -11.98
C TYR A 72 -23.43 17.32 -11.82
N ASN A 73 -23.24 16.50 -10.79
CA ASN A 73 -24.10 15.40 -10.43
C ASN A 73 -24.09 15.26 -8.90
N SER A 74 -25.22 15.59 -8.28
CA SER A 74 -25.39 15.58 -6.83
C SER A 74 -25.25 14.19 -6.22
N GLU A 75 -25.71 13.13 -6.91
CA GLU A 75 -25.58 11.74 -6.43
C GLU A 75 -24.12 11.33 -6.28
N ARG A 76 -23.26 11.67 -7.25
CA ARG A 76 -21.81 11.39 -7.19
C ARG A 76 -21.16 12.09 -6.01
N LEU A 77 -21.53 13.34 -5.79
CA LEU A 77 -20.98 14.15 -4.72
C LEU A 77 -21.44 13.63 -3.36
N ASN A 78 -22.74 13.33 -3.20
CA ASN A 78 -23.29 12.73 -1.99
C ASN A 78 -22.64 11.39 -1.67
N ARG A 79 -22.45 10.53 -2.68
CA ARG A 79 -21.71 9.28 -2.50
C ARG A 79 -20.26 9.52 -2.05
N GLY A 80 -19.58 10.49 -2.65
CA GLY A 80 -18.22 10.87 -2.24
C GLY A 80 -18.15 11.34 -0.77
N ARG A 81 -19.14 12.11 -0.32
CA ARG A 81 -19.27 12.58 1.07
C ARG A 81 -19.52 11.44 2.06
N GLU A 82 -20.42 10.54 1.71
CA GLU A 82 -20.67 9.31 2.50
C GLU A 82 -19.37 8.51 2.67
N LEU A 83 -18.59 8.36 1.60
CA LEU A 83 -17.30 7.65 1.63
C LEU A 83 -16.26 8.38 2.48
N MET A 84 -16.24 9.72 2.46
CA MET A 84 -15.36 10.51 3.33
C MET A 84 -15.69 10.29 4.80
N GLN A 85 -16.98 10.39 5.16
CA GLN A 85 -17.45 10.15 6.52
C GLN A 85 -17.17 8.71 6.96
N TYR A 86 -17.50 7.73 6.12
CA TYR A 86 -17.32 6.32 6.44
C TYR A 86 -15.85 5.91 6.64
N HIS A 87 -14.91 6.66 6.07
CA HIS A 87 -13.48 6.40 6.16
C HIS A 87 -12.69 7.49 6.90
N GLU A 88 -13.34 8.27 7.76
CA GLU A 88 -12.71 9.38 8.50
C GLU A 88 -11.55 8.90 9.41
N ASP A 89 -11.71 7.73 10.03
CA ASP A 89 -10.73 7.14 10.96
C ASP A 89 -9.61 6.34 10.26
N GLU A 90 -9.63 6.25 8.92
CA GLU A 90 -8.64 5.47 8.20
C GLU A 90 -7.31 6.22 8.12
N SER A 91 -6.24 5.58 8.58
CA SER A 91 -4.89 6.19 8.61
C SER A 91 -4.00 5.77 7.45
N LEU A 92 -4.44 4.81 6.64
CA LEU A 92 -3.63 4.23 5.59
C LEU A 92 -4.14 4.61 4.22
N PHE A 93 -3.39 5.49 3.57
CA PHE A 93 -3.70 6.00 2.25
C PHE A 93 -2.79 5.42 1.18
N VAL A 94 -3.29 5.43 -0.05
CA VAL A 94 -2.53 5.12 -1.25
C VAL A 94 -2.91 6.11 -2.36
N GLY A 95 -1.93 6.39 -3.24
CA GLY A 95 -2.12 7.25 -4.39
C GLY A 95 -2.16 6.48 -5.72
N ILE A 96 -3.10 6.79 -6.61
CA ILE A 96 -3.14 6.31 -7.99
C ILE A 96 -3.11 7.51 -8.97
N ASN A 97 -2.41 7.39 -10.09
CA ASN A 97 -2.45 8.42 -11.13
C ASN A 97 -3.85 8.44 -11.76
N ILE A 98 -4.36 9.64 -12.06
CA ILE A 98 -5.71 9.81 -12.59
C ILE A 98 -5.92 9.07 -13.92
N ASP A 99 -4.95 9.10 -14.82
CA ASP A 99 -5.05 8.47 -16.14
C ASP A 99 -5.10 6.94 -16.02
N HIS A 100 -4.30 6.36 -15.11
CA HIS A 100 -4.36 4.94 -14.78
C HIS A 100 -5.72 4.57 -14.18
N LEU A 101 -6.26 5.37 -13.27
CA LEU A 101 -7.59 5.12 -12.70
C LEU A 101 -8.67 5.14 -13.79
N ILE A 102 -8.70 6.17 -14.62
CA ILE A 102 -9.66 6.32 -15.72
C ILE A 102 -9.49 5.21 -16.76
N SER A 103 -8.25 4.80 -17.08
CA SER A 103 -7.99 3.67 -17.98
C SER A 103 -8.61 2.38 -17.46
N TYR A 104 -8.43 2.06 -16.17
CA TYR A 104 -9.02 0.86 -15.57
C TYR A 104 -10.54 0.95 -15.41
N MET A 105 -11.12 2.15 -15.32
CA MET A 105 -12.58 2.33 -15.32
C MET A 105 -13.21 2.11 -16.69
N ASN A 106 -12.57 2.63 -17.74
CA ASN A 106 -13.16 2.71 -19.08
C ASN A 106 -12.80 1.52 -19.97
N THR A 107 -11.74 0.77 -19.65
CA THR A 107 -11.32 -0.39 -20.44
C THR A 107 -11.42 -1.66 -19.61
N GLU A 108 -11.84 -2.75 -20.25
CA GLU A 108 -11.83 -4.06 -19.62
C GLU A 108 -10.38 -4.51 -19.43
N LYS A 109 -10.05 -4.89 -18.19
CA LYS A 109 -8.72 -5.38 -17.80
C LYS A 109 -8.84 -6.85 -17.43
N SER A 110 -7.83 -7.63 -17.80
CA SER A 110 -7.74 -9.01 -17.34
C SER A 110 -7.54 -9.07 -15.83
N ASP A 111 -7.92 -10.19 -15.21
CA ASP A 111 -7.74 -10.35 -13.76
C ASP A 111 -6.26 -10.26 -13.35
N PHE A 112 -5.34 -10.70 -14.20
CA PHE A 112 -3.92 -10.51 -13.95
C PHE A 112 -3.51 -9.02 -13.93
N GLN A 113 -4.03 -8.20 -14.85
CA GLN A 113 -3.80 -6.75 -14.84
C GLN A 113 -4.41 -6.06 -13.61
N LYS A 114 -5.57 -6.53 -13.15
CA LYS A 114 -6.22 -6.07 -11.91
C LYS A 114 -5.35 -6.38 -10.69
N VAL A 115 -4.87 -7.62 -10.57
CA VAL A 115 -3.99 -8.04 -9.46
C VAL A 115 -2.65 -7.32 -9.50
N CYS A 116 -2.11 -7.00 -10.68
CA CYS A 116 -0.91 -6.17 -10.80
C CYS A 116 -1.15 -4.75 -10.26
N LEU A 117 -2.29 -4.12 -10.59
CA LEU A 117 -2.64 -2.82 -10.01
C LEU A 117 -2.73 -2.89 -8.48
N LEU A 118 -3.44 -3.89 -7.93
CA LEU A 118 -3.50 -4.11 -6.48
C LEU A 118 -2.11 -4.30 -5.87
N GLY A 119 -1.25 -5.08 -6.53
CA GLY A 119 0.13 -5.32 -6.11
C GLY A 119 0.97 -4.05 -6.06
N PHE A 120 0.83 -3.19 -7.06
CA PHE A 120 1.50 -1.89 -7.13
C PHE A 120 1.02 -0.93 -6.03
N LEU A 121 -0.30 -0.76 -5.89
CA LEU A 121 -0.90 0.09 -4.86
C LEU A 121 -0.55 -0.41 -3.45
N ALA A 122 -0.54 -1.73 -3.25
CA ALA A 122 -0.08 -2.33 -2.02
C ALA A 122 1.38 -1.96 -1.70
N PHE A 123 2.30 -2.01 -2.68
CA PHE A 123 3.67 -1.54 -2.44
C PHE A 123 3.74 -0.05 -2.11
N LYS A 124 3.02 0.81 -2.84
CA LYS A 124 2.98 2.25 -2.52
C LYS A 124 2.51 2.50 -1.08
N SER A 125 1.46 1.80 -0.64
CA SER A 125 0.92 1.93 0.72
C SER A 125 1.87 1.39 1.82
N ILE A 126 2.77 0.45 1.50
CA ILE A 126 3.76 -0.08 2.45
C ILE A 126 5.00 0.82 2.53
N ILE A 127 5.43 1.34 1.38
CA ILE A 127 6.62 2.19 1.25
C ILE A 127 6.33 3.57 1.82
N GLN A 128 5.18 4.18 1.47
CA GLN A 128 4.83 5.56 1.82
C GLN A 128 6.02 6.49 1.49
N ASP A 129 6.50 7.26 2.47
CA ASP A 129 7.60 8.21 2.29
C ASP A 129 9.00 7.57 2.46
N LYS A 130 9.06 6.27 2.71
CA LYS A 130 10.35 5.56 2.86
C LYS A 130 11.01 5.38 1.49
N PRO A 131 12.34 5.44 1.41
CA PRO A 131 13.03 5.19 0.14
C PRO A 131 12.90 3.73 -0.33
N TYR A 132 12.76 2.80 0.62
CA TYR A 132 12.54 1.37 0.39
C TYR A 132 12.00 0.70 1.65
N CYS A 133 11.49 -0.52 1.53
CA CYS A 133 11.02 -1.31 2.67
C CYS A 133 11.30 -2.80 2.49
N LYS A 134 11.55 -3.52 3.59
CA LYS A 134 11.58 -5.00 3.61
C LYS A 134 10.18 -5.52 3.89
N VAL A 135 9.67 -6.34 2.98
CA VAL A 135 8.28 -6.80 2.95
C VAL A 135 8.22 -8.33 2.90
N THR A 136 7.14 -8.90 3.44
CA THR A 136 6.81 -10.31 3.30
C THR A 136 5.61 -10.48 2.36
N ASN A 137 5.51 -11.62 1.66
CA ASN A 137 4.34 -11.89 0.82
C ASN A 137 3.03 -11.78 1.59
N LYS A 138 3.01 -12.23 2.85
CA LYS A 138 1.87 -12.14 3.75
C LYS A 138 1.37 -10.70 3.95
N TYR A 139 2.29 -9.78 4.22
CA TYR A 139 1.94 -8.37 4.43
C TYR A 139 1.58 -7.65 3.13
N TRP A 140 2.25 -8.03 2.03
CA TRP A 140 1.92 -7.51 0.71
C TRP A 140 0.51 -7.95 0.26
N LEU A 141 0.18 -9.23 0.38
CA LEU A 141 -1.14 -9.77 0.07
C LEU A 141 -2.24 -9.12 0.93
N SER A 142 -2.01 -8.91 2.23
CA SER A 142 -3.00 -8.21 3.06
C SER A 142 -3.29 -6.80 2.55
N ARG A 143 -2.28 -6.11 2.02
CA ARG A 143 -2.42 -4.75 1.47
C ARG A 143 -3.12 -4.76 0.11
N MET A 144 -2.86 -5.78 -0.72
CA MET A 144 -3.58 -6.00 -1.98
C MET A 144 -5.08 -6.20 -1.73
N ASP A 145 -5.45 -6.84 -0.61
CA ASP A 145 -6.83 -7.10 -0.20
C ASP A 145 -7.47 -5.93 0.61
N GLY A 146 -6.85 -4.74 0.60
CA GLY A 146 -7.40 -3.57 1.30
C GLY A 146 -7.38 -3.68 2.84
N LYS A 147 -6.43 -4.44 3.42
CA LYS A 147 -6.34 -4.64 4.88
C LYS A 147 -5.19 -3.85 5.50
N ALA A 148 -5.49 -3.22 6.63
CA ALA A 148 -4.57 -2.41 7.41
C ALA A 148 -3.50 -3.24 8.14
N LYS A 149 -3.81 -4.48 8.51
CA LYS A 149 -2.94 -5.37 9.30
C LYS A 149 -2.59 -6.62 8.52
N SER A 150 -1.46 -7.23 8.88
CA SER A 150 -1.07 -8.52 8.31
C SER A 150 -2.12 -9.58 8.65
N ILE A 151 -2.49 -10.38 7.66
CA ILE A 151 -3.43 -11.52 7.74
C ILE A 151 -2.90 -12.64 8.65
N ARG A 152 -3.61 -13.77 8.79
CA ARG A 152 -3.03 -14.99 9.39
C ARG A 152 -2.60 -15.95 8.28
N THR A 153 -1.83 -16.97 8.61
CA THR A 153 -1.34 -17.94 7.62
C THR A 153 -1.24 -19.30 8.28
N GLU A 154 -1.85 -20.31 7.67
CA GLU A 154 -1.68 -21.70 8.06
C GLU A 154 -0.75 -22.36 7.04
N GLY A 155 0.53 -22.51 7.37
CA GLY A 155 1.54 -22.98 6.42
C GLY A 155 2.05 -21.88 5.46
N LYS A 156 2.62 -22.29 4.32
CA LYS A 156 3.44 -21.38 3.49
C LYS A 156 2.64 -20.58 2.45
N TYR A 157 1.49 -21.11 2.00
CA TYR A 157 0.67 -20.54 0.92
C TYR A 157 -0.85 -20.65 1.15
N ASN A 158 -1.29 -20.92 2.38
CA ASN A 158 -2.71 -20.87 2.74
C ASN A 158 -2.93 -19.66 3.67
N PHE A 159 -3.50 -18.61 3.08
CA PHE A 159 -3.67 -17.30 3.69
C PHE A 159 -5.10 -17.15 4.16
N GLN A 160 -5.32 -17.34 5.47
CA GLN A 160 -6.63 -17.13 6.07
C GLN A 160 -6.97 -15.65 6.12
N GLY A 161 -8.20 -15.35 5.71
CA GLY A 161 -8.71 -13.99 5.68
C GLY A 161 -8.13 -13.17 4.53
N ILE A 162 -7.89 -13.77 3.37
CA ILE A 162 -7.82 -13.09 2.06
C ILE A 162 -9.10 -13.41 1.30
N SER A 163 -9.65 -12.44 0.56
CA SER A 163 -10.83 -12.64 -0.29
C SER A 163 -10.63 -13.77 -1.30
N ASP A 164 -11.70 -14.53 -1.58
CA ASP A 164 -11.65 -15.71 -2.43
C ASP A 164 -11.16 -15.39 -3.85
N ASP A 165 -11.51 -14.22 -4.38
CA ASP A 165 -11.08 -13.78 -5.72
C ASP A 165 -9.57 -13.53 -5.83
N LEU A 166 -8.89 -13.24 -4.71
CA LEU A 166 -7.45 -13.03 -4.68
C LEU A 166 -6.67 -14.32 -4.37
N GLN A 167 -7.31 -15.33 -3.78
CA GLN A 167 -6.67 -16.61 -3.42
C GLN A 167 -5.92 -17.30 -4.58
N PRO A 168 -6.44 -17.33 -5.83
CA PRO A 168 -5.74 -17.95 -6.96
C PRO A 168 -4.33 -17.39 -7.21
N TYR A 169 -4.09 -16.15 -6.79
CA TYR A 169 -2.85 -15.41 -7.01
C TYR A 169 -1.86 -15.49 -5.84
N CYS A 170 -2.24 -16.14 -4.74
CA CYS A 170 -1.44 -16.20 -3.50
C CYS A 170 -0.31 -17.24 -3.51
N ASN A 171 -0.22 -18.10 -4.53
CA ASN A 171 0.82 -19.12 -4.61
C ASN A 171 2.17 -18.56 -5.10
N LYS A 172 3.25 -19.33 -4.89
CA LYS A 172 4.63 -18.91 -5.23
C LYS A 172 4.79 -18.45 -6.68
N TYR A 173 4.18 -19.19 -7.62
CA TYR A 173 4.34 -18.95 -9.05
C TYR A 173 3.65 -17.65 -9.45
N GLN A 174 2.40 -17.46 -9.02
CA GLN A 174 1.64 -16.24 -9.31
C GLN A 174 2.28 -15.01 -8.67
N LEU A 175 2.70 -15.09 -7.41
CA LEU A 175 3.43 -14.00 -6.76
C LEU A 175 4.76 -13.67 -7.47
N GLY A 176 5.43 -14.67 -8.04
CA GLY A 176 6.61 -14.47 -8.88
C GLY A 176 6.27 -13.72 -10.18
N LYS A 177 5.21 -14.15 -10.87
CA LYS A 177 4.70 -13.49 -12.08
C LYS A 177 4.33 -12.04 -11.83
N ILE A 178 3.55 -11.75 -10.78
CA ILE A 178 3.13 -10.39 -10.43
C ILE A 178 4.36 -9.53 -10.14
N LYS A 179 5.33 -10.02 -9.37
CA LYS A 179 6.56 -9.25 -9.08
C LYS A 179 7.38 -8.95 -10.34
N ASN A 180 7.49 -9.91 -11.25
CA ASN A 180 8.19 -9.69 -12.51
C ASN A 180 7.46 -8.63 -13.35
N GLU A 181 6.14 -8.75 -13.49
CA GLU A 181 5.33 -7.76 -14.20
C GLU A 181 5.49 -6.35 -13.60
N LEU A 182 5.44 -6.24 -12.27
CA LEU A 182 5.64 -4.97 -11.57
C LEU A 182 7.05 -4.40 -11.75
N ARG A 183 8.06 -5.28 -11.81
CA ARG A 183 9.44 -4.86 -12.04
C ARG A 183 9.65 -4.37 -13.46
N ASP A 184 9.10 -5.09 -14.42
CA ASP A 184 9.37 -4.88 -15.84
C ASP A 184 8.51 -3.72 -16.39
N ASN A 185 7.28 -3.55 -15.90
CA ASN A 185 6.31 -2.61 -16.47
C ASN A 185 5.80 -1.51 -15.50
N TRP A 186 6.07 -1.60 -14.19
CA TRP A 186 5.53 -0.65 -13.18
C TRP A 186 6.60 0.11 -12.39
N ASN A 187 7.85 0.10 -12.86
CA ASN A 187 8.97 0.79 -12.21
C ASN A 187 9.17 0.36 -10.74
N VAL A 188 8.87 -0.91 -10.40
CA VAL A 188 9.09 -1.44 -9.06
C VAL A 188 10.45 -2.14 -8.98
N LEU A 189 11.25 -1.81 -7.99
CA LEU A 189 12.51 -2.51 -7.71
C LEU A 189 12.25 -3.60 -6.68
N VAL A 190 12.69 -4.82 -6.95
CA VAL A 190 12.53 -5.97 -6.03
C VAL A 190 13.87 -6.67 -5.86
N TYR A 191 14.27 -6.90 -4.60
CA TYR A 191 15.47 -7.67 -4.25
C TYR A 191 15.19 -8.70 -3.15
N SER A 192 15.54 -9.96 -3.36
CA SER A 192 15.17 -11.05 -2.44
C SER A 192 16.27 -12.09 -2.19
N TYR A 193 17.52 -11.79 -2.50
CA TYR A 193 18.60 -12.79 -2.40
C TYR A 193 18.95 -13.12 -0.94
N TYR A 194 19.04 -14.42 -0.62
CA TYR A 194 19.33 -14.98 0.72
C TYR A 194 18.63 -14.28 1.92
N THR A 195 17.39 -13.84 1.74
CA THR A 195 16.61 -13.21 2.81
C THR A 195 15.20 -13.80 2.89
N ARG A 196 14.65 -13.88 4.11
CA ARG A 196 13.20 -14.06 4.29
C ARG A 196 12.51 -12.76 3.92
N GLY A 197 11.48 -12.85 3.08
CA GLY A 197 10.83 -11.68 2.48
C GLY A 197 11.65 -11.13 1.31
N PHE A 198 11.45 -9.85 1.00
CA PHE A 198 12.13 -9.16 -0.08
C PHE A 198 12.13 -7.66 0.18
N TYR A 199 13.12 -6.95 -0.33
CA TYR A 199 13.18 -5.50 -0.34
C TYR A 199 12.45 -4.97 -1.57
N VAL A 200 11.70 -3.89 -1.40
CA VAL A 200 10.95 -3.24 -2.47
C VAL A 200 11.13 -1.72 -2.41
N ALA A 201 11.20 -1.09 -3.58
CA ALA A 201 11.21 0.36 -3.74
C ALA A 201 10.50 0.75 -5.05
N ILE A 202 10.06 2.01 -5.15
CA ILE A 202 9.63 2.59 -6.44
C ILE A 202 10.87 3.24 -7.08
N LYS A 203 11.16 2.88 -8.33
CA LYS A 203 12.31 3.39 -9.08
C LYS A 203 12.18 4.90 -9.24
N SER A 204 13.26 5.61 -8.96
CA SER A 204 13.40 7.06 -9.14
C SER A 204 14.87 7.41 -9.36
N ASP A 205 15.18 8.66 -9.68
CA ASP A 205 16.58 9.11 -9.84
C ASP A 205 17.41 8.90 -8.56
N LYS A 206 16.75 8.94 -7.40
CA LYS A 206 17.38 8.74 -6.08
C LYS A 206 17.43 7.28 -5.64
N MET A 207 16.70 6.39 -6.31
CA MET A 207 16.58 4.98 -5.93
C MET A 207 16.54 4.07 -7.16
N ASN A 208 17.64 3.36 -7.40
CA ASN A 208 17.81 2.37 -8.45
C ASN A 208 18.14 0.98 -7.84
N LEU A 209 18.29 -0.03 -8.70
CA LEU A 209 18.53 -1.40 -8.27
C LEU A 209 19.82 -1.53 -7.45
N ASP A 210 20.93 -0.97 -7.92
CA ASP A 210 22.23 -1.06 -7.24
C ASP A 210 22.17 -0.47 -5.83
N LYS A 211 21.52 0.68 -5.68
CA LYS A 211 21.33 1.34 -4.38
C LYS A 211 20.42 0.52 -3.45
N LEU A 212 19.36 -0.09 -3.98
CA LEU A 212 18.50 -0.98 -3.21
C LEU A 212 19.26 -2.21 -2.72
N VAL A 213 20.05 -2.84 -3.59
CA VAL A 213 20.88 -4.01 -3.26
C VAL A 213 21.91 -3.65 -2.19
N TYR A 214 22.62 -2.53 -2.37
CA TYR A 214 23.58 -2.03 -1.38
C TYR A 214 22.92 -1.84 0.00
N CYS A 215 21.78 -1.14 0.05
CA CYS A 215 21.04 -0.93 1.29
C CYS A 215 20.59 -2.25 1.93
N ALA A 216 20.18 -3.23 1.13
CA ALA A 216 19.75 -4.53 1.62
C ALA A 216 20.92 -5.35 2.21
N GLU A 217 22.07 -5.39 1.54
CA GLU A 217 23.25 -6.13 2.02
C GLU A 217 23.88 -5.47 3.26
N VAL A 218 23.92 -4.13 3.32
CA VAL A 218 24.34 -3.41 4.53
C VAL A 218 23.45 -3.79 5.73
N ASN A 219 22.12 -3.70 5.56
CA ASN A 219 21.17 -4.08 6.61
C ASN A 219 21.34 -5.55 7.03
N ARG A 220 21.62 -6.45 6.09
CA ARG A 220 21.86 -7.87 6.36
C ARG A 220 23.12 -8.07 7.20
N LYS A 221 24.23 -7.42 6.85
CA LYS A 221 25.48 -7.46 7.61
C LYS A 221 25.25 -6.97 9.05
N THR A 222 24.67 -5.79 9.20
CA THR A 222 24.38 -5.20 10.52
C THR A 222 23.45 -6.08 11.35
N THR A 223 22.45 -6.73 10.72
CA THR A 223 21.55 -7.65 11.42
C THR A 223 22.29 -8.88 11.95
N LYS A 224 23.19 -9.47 11.14
CA LYS A 224 24.02 -10.61 11.56
C LYS A 224 24.94 -10.25 12.72
N GLU A 225 25.59 -9.09 12.67
CA GLU A 225 26.46 -8.61 13.74
C GLU A 225 25.70 -8.40 15.05
N LYS A 226 24.52 -7.75 14.99
CA LYS A 226 23.64 -7.58 16.16
C LYS A 226 23.16 -8.92 16.73
N GLN A 227 22.87 -9.89 15.87
CA GLN A 227 22.45 -11.22 16.30
C GLN A 227 23.59 -11.95 17.02
N ALA A 228 24.81 -11.93 16.46
CA ALA A 228 25.98 -12.53 17.10
C ALA A 228 26.29 -11.89 18.47
N GLN A 229 26.20 -10.56 18.57
CA GLN A 229 26.38 -9.84 19.84
C GLN A 229 25.33 -10.23 20.90
N ARG A 230 24.07 -10.39 20.49
CA ARG A 230 23.00 -10.86 21.39
C ARG A 230 23.23 -12.28 21.87
N GLU A 231 23.63 -13.18 20.98
CA GLU A 231 23.92 -14.57 21.34
C GLU A 231 25.05 -14.70 22.37
N VAL A 232 26.12 -13.90 22.22
CA VAL A 232 27.22 -13.82 23.20
C VAL A 232 26.71 -13.30 24.55
N LYS A 233 25.88 -12.24 24.54
CA LYS A 233 25.29 -11.68 25.77
C LYS A 233 24.41 -12.71 26.49
N ASP A 234 23.51 -13.37 25.77
CA ASP A 234 22.60 -14.38 26.31
C ASP A 234 23.36 -15.61 26.83
N ALA A 235 24.46 -15.99 26.16
CA ALA A 235 25.35 -17.06 26.64
C ALA A 235 26.04 -16.69 27.95
N ARG A 236 26.53 -15.44 28.08
CA ARG A 236 27.16 -14.93 29.31
C ARG A 236 26.16 -14.88 30.47
N GLU A 237 24.94 -14.37 30.24
CA GLU A 237 23.89 -14.32 31.26
C GLU A 237 23.52 -15.71 31.77
N ARG A 238 23.35 -16.68 30.85
CA ARG A 238 23.12 -18.09 31.23
C ARG A 238 24.27 -18.69 32.03
N ALA A 239 25.52 -18.35 31.72
CA ALA A 239 26.68 -18.81 32.48
C ALA A 239 26.73 -18.22 33.89
N LEU A 240 26.45 -16.93 34.05
CA LEU A 240 26.42 -16.25 35.35
C LEU A 240 25.31 -16.82 36.26
N LEU A 241 24.11 -17.06 35.71
CA LEU A 241 23.02 -17.70 36.45
C LEU A 241 23.39 -19.10 36.95
N LYS A 242 24.12 -19.88 36.14
CA LYS A 242 24.63 -21.20 36.56
C LYS A 242 25.62 -21.09 37.72
N ILE A 243 26.54 -20.13 37.67
CA ILE A 243 27.50 -19.88 38.76
C ILE A 243 26.76 -19.48 40.04
N GLN A 244 25.82 -18.54 39.96
CA GLN A 244 25.06 -18.07 41.12
C GLN A 244 24.24 -19.20 41.77
N ASN A 245 23.58 -20.03 40.96
CA ASN A 245 22.82 -21.18 41.46
C ASN A 245 23.73 -22.26 42.05
N ALA A 246 24.94 -22.46 41.52
CA ALA A 246 25.91 -23.38 42.08
C ALA A 246 26.43 -22.89 43.45
N SER A 247 26.69 -21.58 43.60
CA SER A 247 27.10 -20.99 44.88
C SER A 247 26.02 -21.08 45.96
N ILE A 248 24.73 -20.98 45.61
CA ILE A 248 23.61 -21.12 46.55
C ILE A 248 23.48 -22.57 47.05
N ASN A 249 23.76 -23.56 46.20
CA ASN A 249 23.66 -24.98 46.57
C ASN A 249 24.85 -25.51 47.38
N GLN A 250 25.99 -24.79 47.40
CA GLN A 250 27.15 -25.15 48.24
C GLN A 250 27.13 -24.51 49.63
N GLY A 251 26.19 -23.58 49.89
CA GLY A 251 26.00 -22.92 51.19
C GLY A 251 24.84 -23.48 52.03
N LYS A 252 24.26 -24.62 51.63
CA LYS A 252 23.29 -25.42 52.40
C LYS A 252 23.93 -26.76 52.75
#